data_AF-A0A966N3F7-F1
#
_entry.id   AF-A0A966N3F7-F1
#
_cell.length_a   1.000
_cell.length_b   1.000
_cell.length_c   1.000
_cell.angle_alpha   90.00
_cell.angle_beta   90.00
_cell.angle_gamma   90.00
#
_symmetry.space_group_name_H-M   'P 1'
#
loop_
_entity.id
_entity.type
_entity.pdbx_description
1 polymer ?
#
loop_
_entity_poly.entity_id
_entity_poly.type
_entity_poly.pdbx_seq_one_letter_code
_entity_poly.pdbx_strand_id
1 'polypeptide(L)'
;MTDPSRVLFIATRQIGDVLVTTPLIQAARRIWPEARFDFLGYRGKLDMLKGNPELHDLIETSEHPSLWEYLRLFNRLFQRYDLAIITQPSDRAYFFGSLAALRRVGVVVQDTPKNYQKSAWKRSICMHWVAVDYFEQHVIVEKLKLLEPFYRAKGLDLFANPISVTPPIGQVLNPVLQSQLRQPYIVLH
;
A
#
# COMPACT_ATOMS: atom_id res chain seq x y z
N MET A 1 6.49 17.06 12.63
CA MET A 1 5.62 15.87 12.81
C MET A 1 6.45 14.80 13.48
N THR A 2 5.90 14.06 14.45
CA THR A 2 6.64 12.94 15.06
C THR A 2 6.73 11.78 14.07
N ASP A 3 7.89 11.11 14.05
CA ASP A 3 8.08 9.91 13.24
C ASP A 3 7.22 8.75 13.80
N PRO A 4 6.51 7.99 12.95
CA PRO A 4 5.75 6.84 13.36
C PRO A 4 6.68 5.65 13.68
N SER A 5 6.38 4.92 14.75
CA SER A 5 7.05 3.65 15.05
C SER A 5 6.34 2.46 14.42
N ARG A 6 5.03 2.57 14.15
CA ARG A 6 4.23 1.54 13.48
C ARG A 6 3.43 2.12 12.34
N VAL A 7 3.67 1.62 11.13
CA VAL A 7 2.99 2.06 9.90
C VAL A 7 2.23 0.90 9.29
N LEU A 8 0.97 1.16 8.91
CA LEU A 8 0.14 0.21 8.19
C LEU A 8 -0.07 0.69 6.74
N PHE A 9 0.38 -0.11 5.77
CA PHE A 9 0.05 0.08 4.36
C PHE A 9 -1.25 -0.66 4.03
N ILE A 10 -2.15 -0.05 3.26
CA ILE A 10 -3.46 -0.66 2.94
C ILE A 10 -3.70 -0.65 1.43
N ALA A 11 -3.70 -1.84 0.81
CA ALA A 11 -4.09 -2.05 -0.58
C ALA A 11 -4.98 -3.30 -0.71
N THR A 12 -6.21 -3.11 -1.21
CA THR A 12 -7.29 -4.10 -1.25
C THR A 12 -7.97 -4.11 -2.64
N ARG A 13 -7.22 -3.90 -3.72
CA ARG A 13 -7.75 -3.91 -5.10
C ARG A 13 -7.08 -4.97 -5.94
N GLN A 14 -6.20 -4.63 -6.87
CA GLN A 14 -5.61 -5.59 -7.81
C GLN A 14 -4.18 -5.94 -7.41
N ILE A 15 -3.66 -7.03 -7.96
CA ILE A 15 -2.25 -7.45 -7.77
C ILE A 15 -1.30 -6.32 -8.19
N GLY A 16 -1.61 -5.61 -9.28
CA GLY A 16 -0.84 -4.46 -9.74
C GLY A 16 -0.76 -3.34 -8.69
N ASP A 17 -1.86 -3.05 -7.99
CA ASP A 17 -1.88 -2.05 -6.91
C ASP A 17 -1.01 -2.45 -5.73
N VAL A 18 -0.82 -3.75 -5.49
CA VAL A 18 0.07 -4.27 -4.45
C VAL A 18 1.52 -4.11 -4.88
N LEU A 19 1.86 -4.48 -6.12
CA LEU A 19 3.24 -4.40 -6.61
C LEU A 19 3.78 -2.96 -6.64
N VAL A 20 2.96 -1.99 -7.07
CA VAL A 20 3.34 -0.57 -7.11
C VAL A 20 3.52 0.06 -5.73
N THR A 21 3.20 -0.65 -4.63
CA THR A 21 3.52 -0.19 -3.27
C THR A 21 4.93 -0.53 -2.81
N THR A 22 5.65 -1.43 -3.50
CA THR A 22 7.04 -1.75 -3.14
C THR A 22 7.97 -0.53 -3.13
N PRO A 23 8.00 0.36 -4.14
CA PRO A 23 8.81 1.59 -4.08
C PRO A 23 8.35 2.53 -2.96
N LEU A 24 7.05 2.56 -2.65
CA LEU A 24 6.50 3.35 -1.56
C LEU A 24 7.00 2.83 -0.19
N ILE A 25 7.04 1.52 0.02
CA ILE A 25 7.56 0.90 1.24
C ILE A 25 9.06 1.20 1.39
N GLN A 26 9.83 1.07 0.32
CA GLN A 26 11.27 1.41 0.33
C GLN A 26 11.50 2.89 0.66
N ALA A 27 10.74 3.80 0.05
CA ALA A 27 10.82 5.22 0.33
C ALA A 27 10.43 5.53 1.79
N ALA A 28 9.48 4.81 2.37
CA ALA A 28 9.13 4.92 3.79
C ALA A 28 10.25 4.42 4.71
N ARG A 29 10.90 3.28 4.38
CA ARG A 29 12.04 2.75 5.17
C ARG A 29 13.18 3.76 5.27
N ARG A 30 13.48 4.48 4.18
CA ARG A 30 14.56 5.48 4.16
C ARG A 30 14.35 6.60 5.18
N ILE A 31 13.12 7.03 5.40
CA ILE A 31 12.80 8.11 6.34
C ILE A 31 12.48 7.62 7.75
N TRP A 32 12.08 6.35 7.88
CA TRP A 32 11.78 5.66 9.14
C TRP A 32 12.48 4.29 9.23
N PRO A 33 13.83 4.25 9.40
CA PRO A 33 14.60 3.00 9.36
C PRO A 33 14.18 1.98 10.41
N GLU A 34 13.76 2.45 11.59
CA GLU A 34 13.41 1.60 12.74
C GLU A 34 11.91 1.29 12.85
N ALA A 35 11.08 1.84 11.95
CA ALA A 35 9.64 1.67 12.04
C ALA A 35 9.21 0.26 11.63
N ARG A 36 8.24 -0.29 12.34
CA ARG A 36 7.61 -1.56 11.95
C ARG A 36 6.57 -1.29 10.87
N PHE A 37 6.68 -2.01 9.76
CA PHE A 37 5.76 -1.91 8.62
C PHE A 37 4.94 -3.18 8.49
N ASP A 38 3.63 -3.05 8.60
CA ASP A 38 2.70 -4.13 8.31
C ASP A 38 1.87 -3.75 7.07
N PHE A 39 1.34 -4.75 6.37
CA PHE A 39 0.55 -4.54 5.16
C PHE A 39 -0.81 -5.23 5.24
N LEU A 40 -1.89 -4.50 4.98
CA LEU A 40 -3.25 -5.03 4.91
C LEU A 40 -3.72 -5.13 3.45
N GLY A 41 -4.17 -6.32 3.06
CA GLY A 41 -4.74 -6.56 1.73
C GLY A 41 -5.56 -7.83 1.63
N TYR A 42 -6.06 -8.12 0.43
CA TYR A 42 -6.85 -9.33 0.24
C TYR A 42 -5.98 -10.58 0.13
N ARG A 43 -6.49 -11.66 0.70
CA ARG A 43 -5.92 -13.01 0.57
C ARG A 43 -5.68 -13.33 -0.91
N GLY A 44 -4.49 -13.86 -1.21
CA GLY A 44 -4.04 -14.18 -2.58
C GLY A 44 -3.48 -12.99 -3.38
N LYS A 45 -3.72 -11.75 -2.96
CA LYS A 45 -3.11 -10.55 -3.59
C LYS A 45 -1.81 -10.12 -2.93
N LEU A 46 -1.63 -10.52 -1.67
CA LEU A 46 -0.42 -10.23 -0.89
C LEU A 46 0.76 -11.15 -1.22
N ASP A 47 0.56 -12.17 -2.05
CA ASP A 47 1.62 -13.07 -2.48
C ASP A 47 2.77 -12.34 -3.18
N MET A 48 2.48 -11.22 -3.85
CA MET A 48 3.51 -10.36 -4.46
C MET A 48 4.44 -9.68 -3.47
N LEU A 49 4.04 -9.58 -2.20
CA LEU A 49 4.84 -8.98 -1.13
C LEU A 49 5.52 -10.03 -0.24
N LYS A 50 5.27 -11.33 -0.48
CA LYS A 50 5.93 -12.40 0.28
C LYS A 50 7.44 -12.32 0.08
N GLY A 51 8.17 -12.29 1.20
CA GLY A 51 9.62 -12.19 1.21
C GLY A 51 10.17 -10.77 1.09
N ASN A 52 9.33 -9.73 1.06
CA ASN A 52 9.82 -8.36 1.16
C ASN A 52 10.41 -8.12 2.58
N PRO A 53 11.73 -7.88 2.71
CA PRO A 53 12.39 -7.75 4.01
C PRO A 53 11.96 -6.49 4.78
N GLU A 54 11.35 -5.52 4.08
CA GLU A 54 10.88 -4.28 4.67
C GLU A 54 9.59 -4.45 5.46
N LEU A 55 8.84 -5.53 5.22
CA LEU A 55 7.56 -5.81 5.87
C LEU A 55 7.74 -6.81 7.00
N HIS A 56 7.18 -6.48 8.15
CA HIS A 56 7.16 -7.34 9.32
C HIS A 56 6.00 -8.35 9.28
N ASP A 57 4.83 -7.93 8.80
CA ASP A 57 3.62 -8.78 8.80
C ASP A 57 2.70 -8.46 7.62
N LEU A 58 2.07 -9.51 7.09
CA LEU A 58 1.06 -9.44 6.03
C LEU A 58 -0.29 -9.82 6.64
N ILE A 59 -1.17 -8.83 6.78
CA ILE A 59 -2.51 -8.96 7.33
C ILE A 59 -3.48 -9.20 6.17
N GLU A 60 -3.97 -10.43 6.07
CA GLU A 60 -4.91 -10.79 5.02
C GLU A 60 -6.37 -10.66 5.48
N THR A 61 -7.23 -10.20 4.57
CA THR A 61 -8.68 -10.27 4.70
C THR A 61 -9.31 -10.87 3.44
N SER A 62 -10.48 -11.46 3.55
CA SER A 62 -11.25 -11.93 2.40
C SER A 62 -11.95 -10.75 1.71
N GLU A 63 -12.31 -10.90 0.43
CA GLU A 63 -13.07 -9.87 -0.28
C GLU A 63 -14.50 -9.72 0.24
N HIS A 64 -15.04 -10.79 0.83
CA HIS A 64 -16.34 -10.83 1.47
C HIS A 64 -16.20 -11.40 2.88
N PRO A 65 -15.70 -10.60 3.85
CA PRO A 65 -15.42 -11.10 5.18
C PRO A 65 -16.69 -11.40 5.94
N SER A 66 -16.68 -12.55 6.60
CA SER A 66 -17.68 -12.88 7.61
C SER A 66 -17.59 -11.91 8.80
N LEU A 67 -18.66 -11.82 9.60
CA LEU A 67 -18.66 -11.00 10.82
C LEU A 67 -17.50 -11.37 11.76
N TRP A 68 -17.17 -12.65 11.87
CA TRP A 68 -16.03 -13.14 12.66
C TRP A 68 -14.68 -12.67 12.11
N GLU A 69 -14.49 -12.68 10.79
CA GLU A 69 -13.28 -12.13 10.18
C GLU A 69 -13.17 -10.62 10.41
N TYR A 70 -14.28 -9.89 10.32
CA TYR A 70 -14.33 -8.46 10.66
C TYR A 70 -13.95 -8.19 12.11
N LEU A 71 -14.52 -8.93 13.08
CA LEU A 71 -14.19 -8.78 14.51
C LEU A 71 -12.72 -9.10 14.79
N ARG A 72 -12.18 -10.14 14.14
CA ARG A 72 -10.76 -10.49 14.24
C ARG A 72 -9.86 -9.38 13.70
N LEU A 73 -10.21 -8.80 12.55
CA LEU A 73 -9.48 -7.66 11.98
C LEU A 73 -9.60 -6.42 12.86
N PHE A 74 -10.78 -6.16 13.40
CA PHE A 74 -10.99 -5.07 14.33
C PHE A 74 -10.04 -5.20 15.53
N ASN A 75 -10.02 -6.35 16.20
CA ASN A 75 -9.15 -6.58 17.37
C ASN A 75 -7.66 -6.49 17.02
N ARG A 76 -7.28 -6.86 15.79
CA ARG A 76 -5.90 -6.80 15.31
C ARG A 76 -5.45 -5.39 14.94
N LEU A 77 -6.36 -4.54 14.42
CA LEU A 77 -6.02 -3.24 13.86
C LEU A 77 -6.29 -2.08 14.82
N PHE A 78 -7.34 -2.16 15.65
CA PHE A 78 -7.89 -1.03 16.38
C PHE A 78 -6.83 -0.25 17.17
N GLN A 79 -6.55 0.98 16.70
CA GLN A 79 -5.55 1.91 17.25
C GLN A 79 -4.16 1.30 17.51
N ARG A 80 -3.74 0.33 16.70
CA ARG A 80 -2.43 -0.34 16.85
C ARG A 80 -1.29 0.34 16.09
N TYR A 81 -1.60 1.33 15.25
CA TYR A 81 -0.65 2.00 14.36
C TYR A 81 -0.64 3.51 14.54
N ASP A 82 0.53 4.11 14.35
CA ASP A 82 0.71 5.56 14.44
C ASP A 82 0.29 6.26 13.15
N LEU A 83 0.49 5.58 12.01
CA LEU A 83 0.20 6.06 10.67
C LEU A 83 -0.40 4.95 9.80
N ALA A 84 -1.50 5.26 9.11
CA ALA A 84 -2.00 4.43 8.02
C ALA A 84 -1.79 5.11 6.66
N ILE A 85 -1.24 4.37 5.70
CA ILE A 85 -0.98 4.79 4.33
C ILE A 85 -1.95 4.05 3.41
N ILE A 86 -2.97 4.76 2.94
CA ILE A 86 -4.09 4.20 2.16
C ILE A 86 -3.82 4.41 0.67
N THR A 87 -3.43 3.36 -0.03
CA THR A 87 -2.91 3.49 -1.39
C THR A 87 -4.00 3.48 -2.47
N GLN A 88 -5.27 3.46 -2.08
CA GLN A 88 -6.40 3.33 -3.01
C GLN A 88 -7.63 4.09 -2.52
N PRO A 89 -8.46 4.65 -3.43
CA PRO A 89 -9.60 5.48 -3.03
C PRO A 89 -10.85 4.64 -2.68
N SER A 90 -10.67 3.54 -1.92
CA SER A 90 -11.72 2.58 -1.54
C SER A 90 -12.30 2.91 -0.16
N ASP A 91 -13.62 2.96 -0.03
CA ASP A 91 -14.30 3.25 1.24
C ASP A 91 -13.88 2.27 2.34
N ARG A 92 -13.78 0.99 1.98
CA ARG A 92 -13.33 -0.07 2.90
C ARG A 92 -11.88 0.09 3.33
N ALA A 93 -11.00 0.56 2.45
CA ALA A 93 -9.61 0.83 2.79
C ALA A 93 -9.49 1.99 3.78
N TYR A 94 -10.27 3.05 3.56
CA TYR A 94 -10.36 4.18 4.47
C TYR A 94 -11.02 3.82 5.80
N PHE A 95 -11.99 2.91 5.81
CA PHE A 95 -12.57 2.37 7.05
C PHE A 95 -11.49 1.63 7.86
N PHE A 96 -10.76 0.68 7.26
CA PHE A 96 -9.67 -0.01 7.96
C PHE A 96 -8.55 0.93 8.38
N GLY A 97 -8.20 1.93 7.56
CA GLY A 97 -7.20 2.94 7.93
C GLY A 97 -7.65 3.81 9.11
N SER A 98 -8.93 4.19 9.14
CA SER A 98 -9.54 4.94 10.25
C SER A 98 -9.57 4.15 11.55
N LEU A 99 -9.78 2.84 11.43
CA LEU A 99 -9.75 1.91 12.54
C LEU A 99 -8.33 1.70 13.08
N ALA A 100 -7.35 1.65 12.18
CA ALA A 100 -5.98 1.30 12.51
C ALA A 100 -5.17 2.43 13.15
N ALA A 101 -5.33 3.67 12.67
CA ALA A 101 -4.50 4.81 13.06
C ALA A 101 -5.30 6.13 13.04
N LEU A 102 -4.92 7.06 13.92
CA LEU A 102 -5.47 8.42 13.93
C LEU A 102 -4.87 9.28 12.81
N ARG A 103 -3.57 9.12 12.51
CA ARG A 103 -2.91 9.81 11.39
C ARG A 103 -3.02 8.96 10.14
N ARG A 104 -3.48 9.57 9.06
CA ARG A 104 -3.77 8.88 7.80
C ARG A 104 -3.36 9.71 6.62
N VAL A 105 -2.64 9.10 5.69
CA VAL A 105 -2.42 9.66 4.35
C VAL A 105 -3.07 8.73 3.34
N GLY A 106 -3.68 9.28 2.30
CA GLY A 106 -4.41 8.44 1.36
C GLY A 106 -4.65 9.06 0.01
N VAL A 107 -4.93 8.22 -0.98
CA VAL A 107 -5.31 8.70 -2.30
C VAL A 107 -6.82 8.91 -2.39
N VAL A 108 -7.26 9.94 -3.11
CA VAL A 108 -8.67 10.27 -3.30
C VAL A 108 -8.98 10.36 -4.80
N VAL A 109 -10.19 9.99 -5.20
CA VAL A 109 -10.61 10.18 -6.61
C VAL A 109 -10.62 11.66 -6.92
N GLN A 110 -10.06 12.06 -8.07
CA GLN A 110 -10.10 13.43 -8.55
C GLN A 110 -11.53 13.97 -8.57
N ASP A 111 -11.68 15.21 -8.11
CA ASP A 111 -12.97 15.85 -7.95
C ASP A 111 -13.60 16.12 -9.33
N THR A 112 -14.64 15.36 -9.65
CA THR A 112 -15.63 15.71 -10.68
C THR A 112 -16.90 16.19 -9.98
N PRO A 113 -17.75 17.02 -10.62
CA PRO A 113 -19.00 17.51 -10.02
C PRO A 113 -19.90 16.39 -9.43
N LYS A 114 -19.82 15.18 -9.99
CA LYS A 114 -20.54 13.99 -9.54
C LYS A 114 -19.91 13.28 -8.32
N ASN A 115 -18.60 13.41 -8.10
CA ASN A 115 -17.84 12.64 -7.10
C ASN A 115 -17.31 13.48 -5.93
N TYR A 116 -17.36 14.81 -6.01
CA TYR A 116 -16.85 15.71 -4.97
C TYR A 116 -17.38 15.38 -3.56
N GLN A 117 -18.69 15.15 -3.45
CA GLN A 117 -19.33 14.83 -2.16
C GLN A 117 -18.91 13.45 -1.63
N LYS A 118 -18.70 12.46 -2.52
CA LYS A 118 -18.32 11.09 -2.14
C LYS A 118 -16.87 10.98 -1.63
N SER A 119 -15.99 11.89 -2.05
CA SER A 119 -14.59 11.93 -1.61
C SER A 119 -14.34 12.91 -0.45
N ALA A 120 -15.31 13.75 -0.08
CA ALA A 120 -15.15 14.79 0.94
C ALA A 120 -14.76 14.22 2.31
N TRP A 121 -15.42 13.16 2.75
CA TRP A 121 -15.12 12.53 4.05
C TRP A 121 -13.71 11.92 4.08
N LYS A 122 -13.25 11.31 2.97
CA LYS A 122 -11.89 10.74 2.83
C LYS A 122 -10.82 11.82 3.02
N ARG A 123 -11.06 13.00 2.42
CA ARG A 123 -10.19 14.17 2.59
C ARG A 123 -10.17 14.64 4.04
N SER A 124 -11.33 14.70 4.69
CA SER A 124 -11.45 15.19 6.07
C SER A 124 -10.73 14.30 7.09
N ILE A 125 -10.64 12.99 6.87
CA ILE A 125 -10.00 12.07 7.82
C ILE A 125 -8.49 11.91 7.57
N CYS A 126 -7.99 12.41 6.44
CA CYS A 126 -6.60 12.35 6.05
C CYS A 126 -5.88 13.66 6.37
N MET A 127 -4.67 13.54 6.91
CA MET A 127 -3.78 14.69 7.09
C MET A 127 -3.12 15.14 5.79
N HIS A 128 -3.01 14.22 4.81
CA HIS A 128 -2.52 14.49 3.46
C HIS A 128 -3.21 13.56 2.48
N TRP A 129 -3.54 14.08 1.30
CA TRP A 129 -4.16 13.28 0.26
C TRP A 129 -3.60 13.61 -1.11
N VAL A 130 -3.58 12.62 -1.99
CA VAL A 130 -3.13 12.73 -3.38
C VAL A 130 -4.31 12.41 -4.29
N ALA A 131 -4.60 13.29 -5.24
CA ALA A 131 -5.63 13.01 -6.24
C ALA A 131 -5.13 11.95 -7.21
N VAL A 132 -5.95 10.91 -7.41
CA VAL A 132 -5.72 9.87 -8.42
C VAL A 132 -6.12 10.43 -9.78
N ASP A 133 -5.15 10.58 -10.67
CA ASP A 133 -5.38 10.86 -12.09
C ASP A 133 -5.09 9.60 -12.89
N TYR A 134 -6.16 8.96 -13.37
CA TYR A 134 -6.08 7.69 -14.09
C TYR A 134 -5.52 7.83 -15.51
N PHE A 135 -5.41 9.06 -16.04
CA PHE A 135 -5.06 9.28 -17.44
C PHE A 135 -3.70 9.96 -17.64
N GLU A 136 -3.21 10.73 -16.66
CA GLU A 136 -2.03 11.58 -16.83
C GLU A 136 -0.82 11.21 -15.95
N GLN A 137 -0.98 10.43 -14.88
CA GLN A 137 0.11 10.16 -13.93
C GLN A 137 0.54 8.70 -13.84
N HIS A 138 1.86 8.48 -13.77
CA HIS A 138 2.42 7.19 -13.40
C HIS A 138 1.97 6.80 -11.99
N VAL A 139 1.26 5.68 -11.86
CA VAL A 139 0.68 5.16 -10.61
C VAL A 139 1.70 5.12 -9.46
N ILE A 140 2.97 4.83 -9.76
CA ILE A 140 4.04 4.80 -8.75
C ILE A 140 4.34 6.19 -8.17
N VAL A 141 4.40 7.21 -9.02
CA VAL A 141 4.64 8.60 -8.60
C VAL A 141 3.51 9.09 -7.70
N GLU A 142 2.26 8.75 -8.03
CA GLU A 142 1.10 9.03 -7.19
C GLU A 142 1.25 8.40 -5.79
N LYS A 143 1.66 7.12 -5.72
CA LYS A 143 1.85 6.46 -4.43
C LYS A 143 2.96 7.12 -3.62
N LEU A 144 4.09 7.44 -4.26
CA LEU A 144 5.21 8.09 -3.58
C LEU A 144 4.83 9.45 -3.00
N LYS A 145 3.99 10.23 -3.68
CA LYS A 145 3.48 11.53 -3.19
C LYS A 145 2.71 11.43 -1.87
N LEU A 146 2.26 10.23 -1.46
CA LEU A 146 1.70 10.03 -0.11
C LEU A 146 2.73 10.31 1.01
N LEU A 147 4.02 10.18 0.71
CA LEU A 147 5.11 10.45 1.63
C LEU A 147 5.65 11.89 1.56
N GLU A 148 5.16 12.70 0.61
CA GLU A 148 5.66 14.05 0.36
C GLU A 148 5.72 14.95 1.61
N PRO A 149 4.69 14.98 2.50
CA PRO A 149 4.75 15.80 3.71
C PRO A 149 5.90 15.41 4.65
N PHE A 150 6.25 14.12 4.70
CA PHE A 150 7.28 13.59 5.60
C PHE A 150 8.69 13.84 5.06
N TYR A 151 8.86 13.71 3.73
CA TYR A 151 10.11 14.09 3.06
C TYR A 151 10.38 15.59 3.18
N ARG A 152 9.36 16.42 2.91
CA ARG A 152 9.45 17.88 3.04
C ARG A 152 9.80 18.30 4.47
N ALA A 153 9.18 17.67 5.47
CA ALA A 153 9.47 17.94 6.88
C ALA A 153 10.92 17.60 7.30
N LYS A 154 11.59 16.70 6.57
CA LYS A 154 13.01 16.34 6.78
C LYS A 154 13.97 17.06 5.83
N GLY A 155 13.48 17.95 4.97
CA GLY A 155 14.30 18.62 3.94
C GLY A 155 14.85 17.68 2.88
N LEU A 156 14.20 16.54 2.66
CA LEU A 156 14.62 15.51 1.70
C LEU A 156 13.83 15.62 0.40
N ASP A 157 14.47 15.25 -0.71
CA ASP A 157 13.81 15.09 -2.00
C ASP A 157 13.34 13.64 -2.19
N LEU A 158 12.03 13.47 -2.36
CA LEU A 158 11.36 12.19 -2.56
C LEU A 158 11.80 11.49 -3.84
N PHE A 159 12.19 12.26 -4.87
CA PHE A 159 12.55 11.75 -6.19
C PHE A 159 14.05 11.84 -6.49
N ALA A 160 14.89 12.10 -5.48
CA ALA A 160 16.34 12.14 -5.65
C ALA A 160 16.95 10.79 -6.06
N ASN A 161 16.24 9.68 -5.82
CA ASN A 161 16.68 8.33 -6.17
C ASN A 161 15.80 7.75 -7.29
N PRO A 162 16.37 6.91 -8.17
CA PRO A 162 15.58 6.21 -9.18
C PRO A 162 14.51 5.33 -8.54
N ILE A 163 13.33 5.35 -9.16
CA ILE A 163 12.19 4.52 -8.74
C ILE A 163 12.42 3.11 -9.25
N SER A 164 12.51 2.14 -8.33
CA SER A 164 12.66 0.72 -8.66
C SER A 164 11.52 -0.09 -8.03
N VAL A 165 10.96 -1.01 -8.79
CA VAL A 165 9.92 -1.94 -8.32
C VAL A 165 10.61 -3.24 -7.93
N THR A 166 10.33 -3.73 -6.73
CA THR A 166 10.90 -5.01 -6.28
C THR A 166 9.98 -6.14 -6.73
N PRO A 167 10.42 -7.04 -7.63
CA PRO A 167 9.62 -8.20 -7.99
C PRO A 167 9.54 -9.18 -6.81
N PRO A 168 8.51 -10.04 -6.77
CA PRO A 168 8.47 -11.13 -5.80
C PRO A 168 9.70 -12.03 -5.97
N ILE A 169 10.15 -12.66 -4.88
CA ILE A 169 11.26 -13.62 -4.94
C ILE A 169 10.87 -14.76 -5.90
N GLY A 170 11.74 -15.03 -6.86
CA GLY A 170 11.56 -16.13 -7.81
C GLY A 170 11.42 -17.46 -7.07
N GLN A 171 10.33 -18.18 -7.32
CA GLN A 171 10.16 -19.54 -6.82
C GLN A 171 10.81 -20.52 -7.79
N VAL A 172 11.39 -21.60 -7.25
CA VAL A 172 11.89 -22.70 -8.08
C VAL A 172 10.71 -23.29 -8.85
N LEU A 173 10.87 -23.39 -10.16
CA LEU A 173 9.87 -24.00 -11.03
C LEU A 173 9.62 -25.44 -10.60
N ASN A 174 8.34 -25.85 -10.58
CA ASN A 174 7.99 -27.24 -10.35
C ASN A 174 8.72 -28.14 -11.37
N PRO A 175 9.31 -29.29 -10.97
CA PRO A 175 10.02 -30.21 -11.88
C PRO A 175 9.26 -30.55 -13.17
N VAL A 176 7.93 -30.63 -13.11
CA VAL A 176 7.08 -30.86 -14.29
C VAL A 176 7.20 -29.71 -15.29
N LEU A 177 7.04 -28.46 -14.82
CA LEU A 177 7.22 -27.28 -15.65
C LEU A 177 8.66 -27.19 -16.13
N GLN A 178 9.64 -27.43 -15.26
CA GLN A 178 11.06 -27.41 -15.59
C GLN A 178 11.41 -28.36 -16.75
N SER A 179 10.80 -29.55 -16.80
CA SER A 179 10.98 -30.52 -17.88
C SER A 179 10.35 -30.10 -19.22
N GLN A 180 9.37 -29.18 -19.19
CA GLN A 180 8.69 -28.67 -20.39
C GLN A 180 9.39 -27.46 -21.00
N LEU A 181 10.30 -26.82 -20.27
CA LEU A 181 11.05 -25.64 -20.71
C LEU A 181 12.26 -26.07 -21.53
N ARG A 182 11.99 -26.36 -22.81
CA ARG A 182 13.00 -26.88 -23.75
C ARG A 182 13.92 -25.78 -24.32
N GLN A 183 13.62 -24.51 -24.07
CA GLN A 183 14.30 -23.33 -24.63
C GLN A 183 14.27 -22.19 -23.60
N PRO A 184 15.24 -21.26 -23.60
CA PRO A 184 15.14 -20.05 -22.79
C PRO A 184 13.94 -19.21 -23.25
N TYR A 185 13.09 -18.79 -22.32
CA TYR A 185 11.84 -18.08 -22.59
C TYR A 185 11.66 -16.96 -21.56
N ILE A 186 10.97 -15.89 -21.96
CA ILE A 186 10.57 -14.79 -21.09
C ILE A 186 9.04 -14.73 -21.15
N VAL A 187 8.38 -14.79 -19.99
CA VAL A 187 6.94 -14.55 -19.89
C VAL A 187 6.74 -13.09 -19.51
N LEU A 188 6.15 -12.32 -20.42
CA LEU A 188 5.68 -10.96 -20.16
C LEU A 188 4.16 -11.04 -19.98
N HIS A 189 3.67 -10.55 -18.84
CA HIS A 189 2.24 -10.41 -18.55
C HIS A 189 1.74 -9.02 -18.93
#